data_AF-A0A2E4IAS2-F1
#
_entry.id   AF-A0A2E4IAS2-F1
#
_cell.length_a   1.000
_cell.length_b   1.000
_cell.length_c   1.000
_cell.angle_alpha   90.00
_cell.angle_beta   90.00
_cell.angle_gamma   90.00
#
_symmetry.space_group_name_H-M   'P 1'
#
loop_
_entity.id
_entity.type
_entity.pdbx_description
1 polymer ?
#
loop_
_entity_poly.entity_id
_entity_poly.type
_entity_poly.pdbx_seq_one_letter_code
_entity_poly.pdbx_strand_id
1 'polypeptide(L)'
;LKEEHRYNAVTFNLARIAFYKKEFTQVIQLLQLVEYDDVFYNLVSRTFLLASYYELEEYDSLEALINSTNIYLRRSKGISEKQQRQYLSQNRFLKKLMNINQNDKNAIERLKAQLSETTGVASRPWLVEKINELL
;
A
#
# COMPACT_ATOMS: atom_id res chain seq x y z
N LEU A 1 -24.26 -7.19 -13.95
CA LEU A 1 -23.25 -6.10 -13.96
C LEU A 1 -23.17 -5.52 -15.36
N LYS A 2 -23.22 -4.19 -15.50
CA LYS A 2 -22.90 -3.50 -16.76
C LYS A 2 -21.48 -3.86 -17.20
N GLU A 3 -21.22 -3.75 -18.49
CA GLU A 3 -19.95 -4.19 -19.10
C GLU A 3 -18.73 -3.48 -18.53
N GLU A 4 -18.82 -2.17 -18.32
CA GLU A 4 -17.83 -1.32 -17.66
C GLU A 4 -17.40 -1.87 -16.27
N HIS A 5 -18.37 -2.23 -15.42
CA HIS A 5 -18.07 -2.79 -14.10
C HIS A 5 -17.43 -4.17 -14.15
N ARG A 6 -17.71 -4.96 -15.19
CA ARG A 6 -17.05 -6.26 -15.41
C ARG A 6 -15.59 -6.05 -15.81
N TYR A 7 -15.34 -5.14 -16.75
CA TYR A 7 -13.98 -4.81 -17.19
C TYR A 7 -13.14 -4.31 -16.02
N ASN A 8 -13.66 -3.35 -15.24
CA ASN A 8 -12.95 -2.80 -14.09
C ASN A 8 -12.58 -3.88 -13.05
N ALA A 9 -13.54 -4.76 -12.72
CA ALA A 9 -13.31 -5.85 -11.78
C ALA A 9 -12.28 -6.87 -12.31
N VAL A 10 -12.30 -7.20 -13.60
CA VAL A 10 -11.31 -8.10 -14.22
C VAL A 10 -9.92 -7.48 -14.17
N THR A 11 -9.77 -6.23 -14.60
CA THR A 11 -8.50 -5.50 -14.59
C THR A 11 -7.91 -5.41 -13.18
N PHE A 12 -8.73 -5.06 -12.19
CA PHE A 12 -8.31 -5.01 -10.79
C PHE A 12 -7.84 -6.38 -10.27
N ASN A 13 -8.57 -7.45 -10.58
CA ASN A 13 -8.18 -8.79 -10.14
C ASN A 13 -6.92 -9.31 -10.87
N LEU A 14 -6.72 -8.95 -12.14
CA LEU A 14 -5.46 -9.20 -12.85
C LEU A 14 -4.29 -8.50 -12.16
N ALA A 15 -4.45 -7.24 -11.73
CA ALA A 15 -3.42 -6.53 -10.99
C ALA A 15 -3.08 -7.24 -9.67
N ARG A 16 -4.09 -7.77 -8.96
CA ARG A 16 -3.87 -8.55 -7.74
C ARG A 16 -3.07 -9.83 -8.02
N ILE A 17 -3.39 -10.54 -9.09
CA ILE A 17 -2.66 -11.75 -9.50
C ILE A 17 -1.21 -11.39 -9.82
N ALA A 18 -0.99 -10.34 -10.63
CA ALA A 18 0.36 -9.85 -10.96
C ALA A 18 1.16 -9.49 -9.70
N PHE A 19 0.52 -8.87 -8.71
CA PHE A 19 1.19 -8.53 -7.45
C PHE A 19 1.70 -9.78 -6.71
N TYR A 20 0.88 -10.81 -6.58
CA TYR A 20 1.31 -12.07 -5.93
C TYR A 20 2.34 -12.85 -6.74
N LYS A 21 2.42 -12.62 -8.07
CA LYS A 21 3.49 -13.11 -8.93
C LYS A 21 4.77 -12.27 -8.88
N LYS A 22 4.79 -11.19 -8.11
CA LYS A 22 5.89 -10.21 -8.04
C LYS A 22 6.13 -9.47 -9.37
N GLU A 23 5.10 -9.37 -10.20
CA GLU A 23 5.12 -8.65 -11.50
C GLU A 23 4.74 -7.16 -11.27
N PHE A 24 5.51 -6.45 -10.45
CA PHE A 24 5.13 -5.13 -9.91
C PHE A 24 4.94 -4.04 -10.97
N THR A 25 5.73 -4.04 -12.05
CA THR A 25 5.51 -3.11 -13.18
C THR A 25 4.17 -3.36 -13.85
N GLN A 26 3.75 -4.63 -13.98
CA GLN A 26 2.45 -4.98 -14.53
C GLN A 26 1.30 -4.58 -13.59
N VAL A 27 1.51 -4.66 -12.27
CA VAL A 27 0.55 -4.13 -11.28
C VAL A 27 0.27 -2.65 -11.56
N ILE A 28 1.33 -1.84 -11.71
CA ILE A 28 1.21 -0.41 -11.97
C ILE A 28 0.44 -0.17 -13.28
N GLN A 29 0.80 -0.85 -14.36
CA GLN A 29 0.14 -0.73 -15.67
C GLN A 29 -1.35 -1.10 -15.60
N LEU A 30 -1.70 -2.20 -14.93
CA LEU A 30 -3.09 -2.64 -14.81
C LEU A 30 -3.91 -1.69 -13.94
N LEU A 31 -3.35 -1.19 -12.83
CA LEU A 31 -4.07 -0.27 -11.94
C LEU A 31 -4.23 1.14 -12.52
N GLN A 32 -3.46 1.52 -13.55
CA GLN A 32 -3.75 2.74 -14.34
C GLN A 32 -5.06 2.63 -15.14
N LEU A 33 -5.51 1.41 -15.45
CA LEU A 33 -6.73 1.13 -16.22
C LEU A 33 -7.97 0.92 -15.33
N VAL A 34 -7.81 0.94 -14.01
CA VAL A 34 -8.90 0.75 -13.04
C VAL A 34 -9.60 2.08 -12.77
N GLU A 35 -10.92 2.09 -12.95
CA GLU A 35 -11.77 3.21 -12.55
C GLU A 35 -12.04 3.16 -11.05
N TYR A 36 -11.83 4.29 -10.36
CA TYR A 36 -11.87 4.40 -8.91
C TYR A 36 -13.18 4.98 -8.37
N ASP A 37 -14.30 4.59 -8.96
CA ASP A 37 -15.64 5.08 -8.58
C ASP A 37 -16.06 4.59 -7.18
N ASP A 38 -15.51 3.45 -6.75
CA ASP A 38 -15.70 2.89 -5.41
C ASP A 38 -14.47 3.16 -4.53
N VAL A 39 -14.73 3.61 -3.30
CA VAL A 39 -13.72 3.85 -2.26
C VAL A 39 -12.88 2.59 -1.99
N PHE A 40 -13.48 1.41 -2.03
CA PHE A 40 -12.78 0.13 -1.90
C PHE A 40 -11.74 -0.06 -3.00
N TYR A 41 -12.12 0.09 -4.27
CA TYR A 41 -11.16 -0.05 -5.39
C TYR A 41 -10.03 0.97 -5.26
N ASN A 42 -10.34 2.21 -4.88
CA ASN A 42 -9.35 3.25 -4.68
C ASN A 42 -8.34 2.88 -3.59
N LEU A 43 -8.80 2.49 -2.40
CA LEU A 43 -7.93 2.16 -1.27
C LEU A 43 -7.07 0.93 -1.53
N VAL A 44 -7.66 -0.14 -2.05
CA VAL A 44 -6.92 -1.38 -2.29
C VAL A 44 -5.90 -1.19 -3.40
N SER A 45 -6.26 -0.48 -4.47
CA SER A 45 -5.31 -0.21 -5.57
C SER A 45 -4.17 0.67 -5.12
N ARG A 46 -4.43 1.71 -4.30
CA ARG A 46 -3.36 2.51 -3.68
C ARG A 46 -2.44 1.66 -2.82
N THR A 47 -2.97 0.71 -2.05
CA THR A 47 -2.13 -0.24 -1.29
C THR A 47 -1.22 -1.07 -2.19
N PHE A 48 -1.74 -1.61 -3.29
CA PHE A 48 -0.92 -2.38 -4.23
C PHE A 48 0.10 -1.52 -4.97
N LEU A 49 -0.25 -0.30 -5.35
CA LEU A 49 0.70 0.65 -5.96
C LEU A 49 1.82 1.05 -4.98
N LEU A 50 1.47 1.36 -3.73
CA LEU A 50 2.44 1.67 -2.68
C LEU A 50 3.44 0.52 -2.46
N ALA A 51 2.94 -0.70 -2.34
CA ALA A 51 3.80 -1.87 -2.20
C ALA A 51 4.63 -2.12 -3.47
N SER A 52 4.06 -1.94 -4.67
CA SER A 52 4.78 -2.13 -5.94
C SER A 52 5.91 -1.12 -6.12
N TYR A 53 5.70 0.16 -5.82
CA TYR A 53 6.77 1.15 -5.87
C TYR A 53 7.86 0.90 -4.83
N TYR A 54 7.51 0.37 -3.65
CA TYR A 54 8.50 -0.06 -2.67
C TYR A 54 9.37 -1.21 -3.18
N GLU A 55 8.74 -2.25 -3.75
CA GLU A 55 9.44 -3.45 -4.26
C GLU A 55 10.30 -3.14 -5.50
N LEU A 56 9.96 -2.09 -6.26
CA LEU A 56 10.75 -1.59 -7.38
C LEU A 56 11.81 -0.55 -6.98
N GLU A 57 11.92 -0.22 -5.69
CA GLU A 57 12.80 0.84 -5.16
C GLU A 57 12.57 2.23 -5.80
N GLU A 58 11.36 2.48 -6.33
CA GLU A 58 10.96 3.76 -6.92
C GLU A 58 10.50 4.74 -5.82
N TYR A 59 11.44 5.16 -4.97
CA TYR A 59 11.12 5.89 -3.74
C TYR A 59 10.54 7.29 -3.93
N ASP A 60 10.89 7.99 -5.01
CA ASP A 60 10.28 9.29 -5.36
C ASP A 60 8.79 9.13 -5.68
N SER A 61 8.45 8.13 -6.51
CA SER A 61 7.07 7.75 -6.84
C SER A 61 6.31 7.28 -5.60
N LEU A 62 6.96 6.49 -4.74
CA LEU A 62 6.40 6.02 -3.49
C LEU A 62 6.06 7.18 -2.56
N GLU A 63 6.97 8.13 -2.34
CA GLU A 63 6.74 9.29 -1.48
C GLU A 63 5.59 10.16 -2.01
N ALA A 64 5.57 10.43 -3.31
CA ALA A 64 4.47 11.16 -3.94
C ALA A 64 3.12 10.44 -3.75
N LEU A 65 3.09 9.11 -3.90
CA LEU A 65 1.88 8.31 -3.69
C LEU A 65 1.45 8.26 -2.22
N ILE A 66 2.38 8.16 -1.27
CA ILE A 66 2.10 8.24 0.18
C ILE A 66 1.42 9.57 0.49
N ASN A 67 1.97 10.68 0.00
CA ASN A 67 1.45 12.02 0.25
C ASN A 67 0.04 12.20 -0.33
N SER A 68 -0.17 11.82 -1.59
CA SER A 68 -1.50 11.91 -2.21
C SER A 68 -2.53 10.99 -1.55
N THR A 69 -2.11 9.80 -1.11
CA THR A 69 -2.98 8.85 -0.39
C THR A 69 -3.38 9.39 0.98
N ASN A 70 -2.46 10.01 1.71
CA ASN A 70 -2.77 10.66 2.99
C ASN A 70 -3.79 11.80 2.81
N ILE A 71 -3.67 12.60 1.75
CA ILE A 71 -4.63 13.66 1.43
C ILE A 71 -6.01 13.06 1.11
N TYR A 72 -6.06 12.02 0.26
CA TYR A 72 -7.29 11.32 -0.09
C TYR A 72 -7.99 10.75 1.15
N LEU A 73 -7.26 10.03 2.01
CA LEU A 73 -7.78 9.44 3.24
C LEU A 73 -8.42 10.48 4.16
N ARG A 74 -7.82 11.68 4.27
CA ARG A 74 -8.33 12.77 5.11
C ARG A 74 -9.59 13.44 4.56
N ARG A 75 -9.83 13.37 3.25
CA ARG A 75 -10.92 14.07 2.57
C ARG A 75 -12.10 13.18 2.17
N SER A 76 -11.90 11.87 2.06
CA SER A 76 -12.90 10.94 1.53
C SER A 76 -14.07 10.75 2.50
N LYS A 77 -15.30 10.95 2.01
CA LYS A 77 -16.55 10.82 2.78
C LYS A 77 -17.10 9.39 2.87
N GLY A 78 -16.42 8.40 2.28
CA GLY A 78 -16.86 6.99 2.28
C GLY A 78 -15.97 6.04 3.08
N ILE A 79 -15.07 6.58 3.91
CA ILE A 79 -14.13 5.80 4.71
C ILE A 79 -14.49 5.96 6.18
N SER A 80 -14.71 4.85 6.90
CA SER A 80 -14.87 4.92 8.34
C SER A 80 -13.60 5.44 9.01
N GLU A 81 -13.71 6.15 10.13
CA GLU A 81 -12.52 6.64 10.84
C GLU A 81 -11.55 5.51 11.22
N LYS A 82 -12.07 4.31 11.50
CA LYS A 82 -11.26 3.12 11.77
C LYS A 82 -10.41 2.74 10.55
N GLN A 83 -11.01 2.63 9.37
CA GLN A 83 -10.29 2.35 8.13
C GLN A 83 -9.28 3.47 7.83
N GLN A 84 -9.70 4.73 7.97
CA GLN A 84 -8.83 5.87 7.76
C GLN A 84 -7.55 5.78 8.64
N ARG A 85 -7.71 5.52 9.94
CA ARG A 85 -6.59 5.31 10.87
C ARG A 85 -5.70 4.12 10.46
N GLN A 86 -6.29 3.05 9.94
CA GLN A 86 -5.55 1.86 9.49
C GLN A 86 -4.63 2.14 8.30
N TYR A 87 -5.13 2.81 7.26
CA TYR A 87 -4.34 3.16 6.08
C TYR A 87 -3.34 4.29 6.36
N LEU A 88 -3.68 5.27 7.21
CA LEU A 88 -2.72 6.29 7.65
C LEU A 88 -1.55 5.64 8.43
N SER A 89 -1.84 4.64 9.26
CA SER A 89 -0.80 3.90 9.98
C SER A 89 0.08 3.08 9.02
N GLN A 90 -0.51 2.41 8.01
CA GLN A 90 0.25 1.74 6.95
C GLN A 90 1.23 2.71 6.28
N ASN A 91 0.75 3.87 5.82
CA ASN A 91 1.57 4.86 5.12
C ASN A 91 2.71 5.38 6.01
N ARG A 92 2.46 5.57 7.31
CA ARG A 92 3.49 5.95 8.28
C ARG A 92 4.57 4.87 8.42
N PHE A 93 4.18 3.60 8.53
CA PHE A 93 5.14 2.50 8.63
C PHE A 93 5.93 2.30 7.34
N LEU A 94 5.27 2.41 6.18
CA LEU A 94 5.95 2.34 4.89
C LEU A 94 6.96 3.46 4.72
N LYS A 95 6.65 4.69 5.13
CA LYS A 95 7.61 5.80 5.12
C LYS A 95 8.80 5.55 6.06
N LYS A 96 8.57 4.96 7.24
CA LYS A 96 9.68 4.57 8.14
C LYS A 96 10.56 3.50 7.52
N LEU A 97 9.94 2.49 6.92
CA LEU A 97 10.62 1.38 6.26
C LEU A 97 11.48 1.88 5.08
N MET A 98 10.94 2.75 4.23
CA MET A 98 11.66 3.35 3.10
C MET A 98 12.91 4.14 3.52
N ASN A 99 12.89 4.76 4.71
CA ASN A 99 13.96 5.65 5.18
C ASN A 99 14.87 5.01 6.23
N ILE A 100 14.69 3.72 6.55
CA ILE A 100 15.47 3.08 7.61
C ILE A 100 16.88 2.77 7.10
N ASN A 101 17.89 3.02 7.95
CA ASN A 101 19.24 2.55 7.68
C ASN A 101 19.27 1.02 7.81
N GLN A 102 19.45 0.32 6.69
CA GLN A 102 19.43 -1.14 6.64
C GLN A 102 20.56 -1.80 7.46
N ASN A 103 21.63 -1.05 7.78
CA ASN A 103 22.72 -1.55 8.62
C ASN A 103 22.45 -1.38 10.14
N ASP A 104 21.42 -0.64 10.53
CA ASP A 104 21.07 -0.40 11.93
C ASP A 104 20.02 -1.42 12.41
N LYS A 105 20.50 -2.60 12.81
CA LYS A 105 19.64 -3.68 13.34
C LYS A 105 18.78 -3.23 14.53
N ASN A 106 19.30 -2.33 15.38
CA ASN A 106 18.55 -1.82 16.52
C ASN A 106 17.38 -0.94 16.06
N ALA A 107 17.57 -0.12 15.03
CA ALA A 107 16.48 0.65 14.43
C ALA A 107 15.41 -0.26 13.82
N ILE A 108 15.82 -1.34 13.14
CA ILE A 108 14.90 -2.29 12.49
C ILE A 108 14.07 -3.05 13.54
N GLU A 109 14.70 -3.55 14.61
CA GLU A 109 13.99 -4.20 15.71
C GLU A 109 13.02 -3.25 16.43
N ARG A 110 13.40 -1.97 16.61
CA ARG A 110 12.49 -0.94 17.14
C ARG A 110 11.30 -0.70 16.21
N LEU A 111 11.52 -0.68 14.90
CA LEU A 111 10.43 -0.53 13.92
C LEU A 111 9.47 -1.73 13.99
N LYS A 112 10.00 -2.94 14.12
CA LYS A 112 9.24 -4.18 14.28
C LYS A 112 8.38 -4.16 15.55
N ALA A 113 8.97 -3.77 16.69
CA ALA A 113 8.26 -3.62 17.96
C ALA A 113 7.16 -2.54 17.90
N GLN A 114 7.45 -1.38 17.31
CA GLN A 114 6.43 -0.34 17.11
C GLN A 114 5.27 -0.85 16.25
N LEU A 115 5.55 -1.64 15.21
CA LEU A 115 4.53 -2.23 14.37
C LEU A 115 3.67 -3.22 15.16
N SER A 116 4.26 -4.12 15.96
CA SER A 116 3.53 -5.10 16.75
C SER A 116 2.61 -4.47 17.80
N GLU A 117 3.04 -3.38 18.45
CA GLU A 117 2.27 -2.65 19.45
C GLU A 117 1.16 -1.77 18.86
N THR A 118 1.35 -1.26 17.63
CA THR A 118 0.34 -0.40 16.99
C THR A 118 -0.86 -1.24 16.57
N THR A 119 -2.05 -0.99 17.11
CA THR A 119 -3.28 -1.64 16.63
C THR A 119 -3.80 -1.00 15.35
N GLY A 120 -4.48 -1.79 14.51
CA GLY A 120 -5.11 -1.28 13.29
C GLY A 120 -4.10 -0.70 12.30
N VAL A 121 -3.31 -1.56 11.65
CA VAL A 121 -2.40 -1.18 10.55
C VAL A 121 -2.85 -1.98 9.33
N ALA A 122 -3.20 -1.29 8.25
CA ALA A 122 -3.51 -1.94 6.98
C ALA A 122 -2.24 -2.60 6.41
N SER A 123 -2.40 -3.70 5.67
CA SER A 123 -1.29 -4.49 5.11
C SER A 123 -0.23 -4.93 6.11
N ARG A 124 -0.59 -5.11 7.39
CA ARG A 124 0.33 -5.59 8.44
C ARG A 124 1.16 -6.82 8.02
N PRO A 125 0.58 -7.89 7.45
CA PRO A 125 1.37 -9.08 7.11
C PRO A 125 2.54 -8.76 6.17
N TRP A 126 2.28 -7.96 5.13
CA TRP A 126 3.32 -7.54 4.18
C TRP A 126 4.34 -6.59 4.82
N LEU A 127 3.92 -5.64 5.65
CA LEU A 127 4.87 -4.78 6.38
C LEU A 127 5.77 -5.57 7.33
N VAL A 128 5.25 -6.60 8.00
CA VAL A 128 6.03 -7.50 8.86
C VAL A 128 7.03 -8.30 8.02
N GLU A 129 6.60 -8.83 6.87
CA GLU A 129 7.47 -9.52 5.90
C GLU A 129 8.64 -8.62 5.50
N LYS A 130 8.37 -7.41 5.01
CA LYS A 130 9.42 -6.48 4.57
C LYS A 130 10.38 -6.08 5.69
N ILE A 131 9.90 -5.89 6.92
CA ILE A 131 10.78 -5.59 8.07
C ILE A 131 11.68 -6.80 8.38
N ASN A 132 11.15 -8.02 8.28
CA ASN A 132 11.94 -9.23 8.53
C ASN A 132 13.00 -9.49 7.46
N GLU A 133 12.77 -9.07 6.21
CA GLU A 133 13.78 -9.15 5.14
C GLU A 133 15.02 -8.28 5.42
N LEU A 134 14.92 -7.29 6.30
CA LEU A 134 16.02 -6.41 6.69
C LEU A 134 16.85 -6.92 7.91
N LEU A 135 16.41 -7.99 8.59
CA LEU A 135 17.03 -8.48 9.83
C LEU A 135 18.04 -9.62 9.59
#